data_AF-A0A8H4Q0G9-F1
#
_entry.id   AF-A0A8H4Q0G9-F1
#
_cell.length_a   1.000
_cell.length_b   1.000
_cell.length_c   1.000
_cell.angle_alpha   90.00
_cell.angle_beta   90.00
_cell.angle_gamma   90.00
#
_symmetry.space_group_name_H-M   'P 1'
#
loop_
_entity.id
_entity.type
_entity.pdbx_description
1 polymer ?
#
loop_
_entity_poly.entity_id
_entity_poly.type
_entity_poly.pdbx_seq_one_letter_code
_entity_poly.pdbx_strand_id
1 'polypeptide(L)'
;MAGFKMSVQPPRRTQANSYLYPPVMAKQSPRAADGGVDYFATATVIDRQGSVLDGCLQGTKAVSRFEIAGSKPGSRSFIFPFTDLSISYPGTYTVRIDIYHYLPGDYAGAALIDQLYTKSISVTDTPTPRESPSSDERLVLRKAREAGIPVQTS
;
A
#
# COMPACT_ATOMS: atom_id res chain seq x y z
N MET A 1 14.27 13.31 5.67
CA MET A 1 13.57 12.41 4.72
C MET A 1 12.08 12.64 4.82
N ALA A 2 11.34 12.46 3.72
CA ALA A 2 9.87 12.43 3.73
C ALA A 2 9.39 11.36 4.72
N GLY A 3 8.27 11.60 5.40
CA GLY A 3 7.71 10.64 6.35
C GLY A 3 6.78 9.66 5.63
N PHE A 4 7.02 8.36 5.73
CA PHE A 4 6.14 7.33 5.21
C PHE A 4 5.42 6.60 6.33
N LYS A 5 4.17 6.23 6.08
CA LYS A 5 3.38 5.40 7.01
C LYS A 5 2.26 4.68 6.28
N MET A 6 1.77 3.59 6.87
CA MET A 6 0.55 2.96 6.41
C MET A 6 -0.65 3.89 6.67
N SER A 7 -1.40 4.20 5.62
CA SER A 7 -2.63 5.01 5.69
C SER A 7 -3.91 4.18 5.58
N VAL A 8 -3.84 3.01 4.94
CA VAL A 8 -4.92 2.03 4.93
C VAL A 8 -4.31 0.66 5.16
N GLN A 9 -4.83 -0.05 6.16
CA GLN A 9 -4.42 -1.39 6.52
C GLN A 9 -5.31 -2.42 5.82
N PRO A 10 -4.75 -3.56 5.40
CA PRO A 10 -5.53 -4.68 4.91
C PRO A 10 -6.43 -5.25 6.03
N PRO A 11 -7.45 -6.06 5.67
CA PRO A 11 -8.28 -6.73 6.67
C PRO A 11 -7.43 -7.68 7.53
N ARG A 12 -7.83 -7.91 8.78
CA ARG A 12 -7.17 -8.91 9.63
C ARG A 12 -7.46 -10.33 9.17
N ARG A 13 -8.59 -10.54 8.50
CA ARG A 13 -8.98 -11.83 7.94
C ARG A 13 -9.50 -11.68 6.52
N THR A 14 -9.15 -12.61 5.65
CA THR A 14 -9.63 -12.63 4.26
C THR A 14 -9.68 -14.04 3.71
N GLN A 15 -10.42 -14.23 2.62
CA GLN A 15 -10.42 -15.47 1.89
C GLN A 15 -9.24 -15.53 0.91
N ALA A 16 -8.63 -16.70 0.75
CA ALA A 16 -7.62 -16.95 -0.28
C ALA A 16 -8.16 -16.56 -1.67
N ASN A 17 -7.30 -15.97 -2.50
CA ASN A 17 -7.61 -15.49 -3.85
C ASN A 17 -8.71 -14.41 -3.93
N SER A 18 -9.08 -13.80 -2.81
CA SER A 18 -9.94 -12.61 -2.79
C SER A 18 -9.12 -11.34 -2.61
N TYR A 19 -9.57 -10.25 -3.23
CA TYR A 19 -8.90 -8.96 -3.08
C TYR A 19 -8.95 -8.48 -1.62
N LEU A 20 -7.82 -7.98 -1.14
CA LEU A 20 -7.68 -7.40 0.18
C LEU A 20 -8.56 -6.15 0.25
N TYR A 21 -9.60 -6.21 1.08
CA TYR A 21 -10.44 -5.05 1.38
C TYR A 21 -10.62 -4.90 2.90
N PRO A 22 -10.21 -3.76 3.50
CA PRO A 22 -9.68 -2.55 2.84
C PRO A 22 -8.37 -2.77 2.07
N PRO A 23 -8.08 -1.97 1.02
CA PRO A 23 -6.86 -2.13 0.22
C PRO A 23 -5.63 -1.65 0.98
N VAL A 24 -4.44 -2.06 0.53
CA VAL A 24 -3.18 -1.61 1.14
C VAL A 24 -2.79 -0.26 0.56
N MET A 25 -2.62 0.75 1.43
CA MET A 25 -2.14 2.07 0.99
C MET A 25 -1.12 2.64 1.94
N ALA A 26 0.08 2.92 1.43
CA ALA A 26 1.07 3.74 2.13
C ALA A 26 0.88 5.20 1.77
N LYS A 27 1.20 6.10 2.71
CA LYS A 27 1.15 7.54 2.55
C LYS A 27 2.52 8.15 2.74
N GLN A 28 2.88 9.05 1.83
CA GLN A 28 4.02 9.94 1.94
C GLN A 28 3.54 11.31 2.38
N SER A 29 4.19 11.84 3.42
CA SER A 29 4.06 13.23 3.84
C SER A 29 5.27 13.99 3.30
N PRO A 30 5.12 14.71 2.18
CA PRO A 30 6.24 15.41 1.53
C PRO A 30 6.79 16.49 2.48
N ARG A 31 8.12 16.66 2.50
CA ARG A 31 8.72 17.89 3.03
C ARG A 31 8.86 18.88 1.87
N ALA A 32 8.92 20.17 2.18
CA ALA A 32 8.90 21.27 1.21
C ALA A 32 10.04 21.29 0.16
N ALA A 33 10.92 20.29 0.13
CA ALA A 33 12.15 20.26 -0.67
C ALA A 33 12.33 19.02 -1.56
N ASP A 34 11.32 18.17 -1.78
CA ASP A 34 11.43 16.98 -2.64
C ASP A 34 11.27 17.32 -4.15
N GLY A 35 11.87 18.41 -4.60
CA GLY A 35 11.86 18.80 -6.01
C GLY A 35 12.84 17.95 -6.83
N GLY A 36 12.33 17.22 -7.83
CA GLY A 36 13.15 16.46 -8.78
C GLY A 36 13.40 14.98 -8.43
N VAL A 37 12.81 14.47 -7.36
CA VAL A 37 12.86 13.05 -6.97
C VAL A 37 11.53 12.39 -7.24
N ASP A 38 11.56 11.26 -7.94
CA ASP A 38 10.38 10.40 -8.12
C ASP A 38 10.42 9.20 -7.18
N TYR A 39 9.23 8.69 -6.87
CA TYR A 39 9.04 7.61 -5.91
C TYR A 39 8.08 6.57 -6.46
N PHE A 40 8.41 5.32 -6.20
CA PHE A 40 7.52 4.18 -6.39
C PHE A 40 7.63 3.25 -5.19
N ALA A 41 6.67 2.35 -5.05
CA ALA A 41 6.68 1.35 -4.00
C ALA A 41 6.41 -0.03 -4.59
N THR A 42 7.01 -1.06 -4.00
CA THR A 42 6.72 -2.46 -4.32
C THR A 42 6.11 -3.17 -3.12
N ALA A 43 5.19 -4.10 -3.37
CA ALA A 43 4.57 -4.93 -2.35
C ALA A 43 5.08 -6.36 -2.44
N THR A 44 5.46 -6.92 -1.30
CA THR A 44 5.80 -8.34 -1.13
C THR A 44 5.05 -8.90 0.06
N VAL A 45 4.83 -10.22 0.08
CA VAL A 45 4.21 -10.90 1.22
C VAL A 45 5.25 -11.67 2.01
N ILE A 46 5.14 -11.59 3.33
CA ILE A 46 6.05 -12.21 4.29
C ILE A 46 5.25 -13.17 5.15
N ASP A 47 5.78 -14.36 5.39
CA ASP A 47 5.20 -15.34 6.31
C ASP A 47 5.45 -14.97 7.80
N ARG A 48 4.98 -15.81 8.71
CA ARG A 48 5.18 -15.62 10.15
C ARG A 48 6.65 -15.75 10.58
N GLN A 49 7.46 -16.42 9.77
CA GLN A 49 8.88 -16.69 9.99
C GLN A 49 9.77 -15.54 9.48
N GLY A 50 9.21 -14.58 8.74
CA GLY A 50 9.95 -13.47 8.14
C GLY A 50 10.45 -13.74 6.73
N SER A 51 10.06 -14.86 6.12
CA SER A 51 10.46 -15.22 4.76
C SER A 51 9.58 -14.50 3.74
N VAL A 52 10.21 -13.91 2.72
CA VAL A 52 9.48 -13.40 1.55
C VAL A 52 8.99 -14.57 0.72
N LEU A 53 7.70 -14.60 0.40
CA LEU A 53 7.10 -15.69 -0.39
C LEU A 53 6.77 -15.23 -1.81
N ASP A 54 7.62 -15.65 -2.74
CA ASP A 54 7.39 -15.41 -4.16
C ASP A 54 6.19 -16.22 -4.67
N GLY A 55 5.39 -15.60 -5.55
CA GLY A 55 4.19 -16.22 -6.13
C GLY A 55 2.97 -16.31 -5.22
N CYS A 56 3.09 -15.97 -3.93
CA CYS A 56 1.94 -15.99 -2.99
C CYS A 56 1.07 -14.72 -3.08
N LEU A 57 1.70 -13.56 -3.37
CA LEU A 57 0.99 -12.29 -3.55
C LEU A 57 0.63 -12.08 -5.03
N GLN A 58 -0.65 -11.86 -5.33
CA GLN A 58 -1.19 -11.60 -6.66
C GLN A 58 -1.64 -10.13 -6.80
N GLY A 59 -1.92 -9.71 -8.04
CA GLY A 59 -2.27 -8.33 -8.36
C GLY A 59 -1.05 -7.43 -8.63
N THR A 60 -1.29 -6.13 -8.67
CA THR A 60 -0.29 -5.09 -8.96
C THR A 60 0.70 -4.97 -7.80
N LYS A 61 1.96 -5.35 -8.03
CA LYS A 61 3.01 -5.38 -7.00
C LYS A 61 3.97 -4.20 -7.03
N ALA A 62 3.83 -3.29 -7.99
CA ALA A 62 4.62 -2.08 -8.08
C ALA A 62 3.73 -0.91 -8.50
N VAL A 63 3.79 0.21 -7.77
CA VAL A 63 2.97 1.39 -8.03
C VAL A 63 3.76 2.67 -7.87
N SER A 64 3.50 3.64 -8.74
CA SER A 64 3.97 5.01 -8.56
C SER A 64 3.18 5.72 -7.46
N ARG A 65 3.74 6.79 -6.90
CA ARG A 65 2.97 7.67 -6.01
C ARG A 65 1.87 8.39 -6.79
N PHE A 66 0.72 8.59 -6.13
CA PHE A 66 -0.39 9.40 -6.62
C PHE A 66 -0.63 10.58 -5.69
N GLU A 67 -0.87 11.75 -6.25
CA GLU A 67 -1.25 12.95 -5.48
C GLU A 67 -2.71 12.85 -5.03
N ILE A 68 -2.95 13.15 -3.75
CA ILE A 68 -4.28 13.28 -3.16
C ILE A 68 -4.37 14.57 -2.35
N ALA A 69 -5.60 15.04 -2.10
CA ALA A 69 -5.83 16.22 -1.28
C ALA A 69 -5.22 16.08 0.12
N GLY A 70 -4.37 17.03 0.51
CA GLY A 70 -3.73 17.05 1.82
C GLY A 70 -4.70 17.34 2.98
N SER A 71 -4.18 17.41 4.19
CA SER A 71 -4.99 17.66 5.40
C SER A 71 -5.37 19.14 5.56
N LYS A 72 -4.58 20.05 4.99
CA LYS A 72 -4.84 21.49 4.98
C LYS A 72 -5.18 21.96 3.55
N PRO A 73 -6.01 23.00 3.38
CA PRO A 73 -6.22 23.62 2.07
C PRO A 73 -4.88 24.00 1.43
N GLY A 74 -4.71 23.67 0.15
CA GLY A 74 -3.46 23.91 -0.59
C GLY A 74 -2.28 22.98 -0.25
N SER A 75 -2.42 22.07 0.73
CA SER A 75 -1.39 21.06 0.99
C SER A 75 -1.56 19.83 0.09
N ARG A 76 -0.44 19.29 -0.38
CA ARG A 76 -0.39 18.06 -1.17
C ARG A 76 -0.02 16.88 -0.26
N SER A 77 -0.60 15.72 -0.53
CA SER A 77 -0.26 14.46 0.11
C SER A 77 -0.11 13.42 -0.99
N PHE A 78 0.74 12.43 -0.79
CA PHE A 78 0.91 11.36 -1.78
C PHE A 78 0.60 10.01 -1.16
N ILE A 79 0.09 9.08 -1.96
CA ILE A 79 -0.13 7.69 -1.56
C ILE A 79 0.43 6.72 -2.59
N PHE A 80 0.72 5.50 -2.14
CA PHE A 80 1.07 4.35 -2.97
C PHE A 80 -0.10 3.35 -2.87
N PRO A 81 -1.02 3.36 -3.84
CA PRO A 81 -2.27 2.60 -3.74
C PRO A 81 -2.13 1.20 -4.34
N PHE A 82 -2.25 0.16 -3.51
CA PHE A 82 -2.32 -1.23 -3.96
C PHE A 82 -3.77 -1.73 -3.80
N THR A 83 -4.58 -1.60 -4.85
CA THR A 83 -6.04 -1.78 -4.79
C THR A 83 -6.55 -3.15 -5.21
N ASP A 84 -5.68 -4.00 -5.77
CA ASP A 84 -6.01 -5.30 -6.37
C ASP A 84 -5.16 -6.46 -5.80
N LEU A 85 -4.49 -6.24 -4.66
CA LEU A 85 -3.71 -7.30 -4.03
C LEU A 85 -4.62 -8.42 -3.53
N SER A 86 -4.18 -9.65 -3.73
CA SER A 86 -4.78 -10.86 -3.15
C SER A 86 -3.69 -11.85 -2.75
N ILE A 87 -3.99 -12.73 -1.79
CA ILE A 87 -3.06 -13.75 -1.30
C ILE A 87 -3.60 -15.12 -1.67
N SER A 88 -2.82 -15.93 -2.37
CA SER A 88 -3.32 -17.15 -3.02
C SER A 88 -3.55 -18.33 -2.09
N TYR A 89 -2.80 -18.41 -0.99
CA TYR A 89 -2.78 -19.58 -0.12
C TYR A 89 -3.21 -19.22 1.31
N PRO A 90 -3.92 -20.11 2.02
CA PRO A 90 -4.18 -19.96 3.44
C PRO A 90 -2.90 -19.79 4.25
N GLY A 91 -2.98 -19.08 5.36
CA GLY A 91 -1.84 -18.84 6.23
C GLY A 91 -1.95 -17.51 6.98
N THR A 92 -0.88 -17.16 7.69
CA THR A 92 -0.76 -15.84 8.33
C THR A 92 0.39 -15.08 7.69
N TYR A 93 0.08 -13.89 7.19
CA TYR A 93 1.01 -13.12 6.39
C TYR A 93 1.05 -11.66 6.81
N THR A 94 2.12 -10.97 6.44
CA THR A 94 2.23 -9.51 6.48
C THR A 94 2.63 -9.02 5.10
N VAL A 95 2.03 -7.93 4.62
CA VAL A 95 2.50 -7.28 3.39
C VAL A 95 3.57 -6.27 3.75
N ARG A 96 4.75 -6.39 3.15
CA ARG A 96 5.83 -5.40 3.23
C ARG A 96 5.78 -4.52 2.00
N ILE A 97 5.80 -3.21 2.25
CA ILE A 97 5.88 -2.17 1.24
C ILE A 97 7.28 -1.58 1.26
N ASP A 98 8.02 -1.83 0.19
CA ASP A 98 9.37 -1.30 -0.01
C ASP A 98 9.24 -0.02 -0.84
N ILE A 99 9.69 1.11 -0.30
CA ILE A 99 9.57 2.42 -0.95
C ILE A 99 10.92 2.82 -1.50
N TYR A 100 10.92 3.18 -2.78
CA TYR A 100 12.11 3.57 -3.52
C TYR A 100 12.00 5.00 -3.96
N HIS A 101 13.16 5.62 -4.13
CA HIS A 101 13.29 6.86 -4.88
C HIS A 101 14.27 6.69 -6.04
N TYR A 102 14.08 7.47 -7.09
CA TYR A 102 15.07 7.61 -8.16
C TYR A 102 15.17 9.07 -8.60
N LEU A 103 16.38 9.44 -9.01
CA LEU A 103 16.69 10.73 -9.59
C LEU A 103 16.83 10.57 -11.11
N PRO A 104 16.06 11.33 -11.92
CA PRO A 104 16.26 11.32 -13.36
C PRO A 104 17.71 11.69 -13.72
N GLY A 105 18.39 10.82 -14.48
CA GLY A 105 19.79 11.02 -14.86
C GLY A 105 20.82 10.38 -13.92
N ASP A 106 20.37 9.73 -12.84
CA ASP A 106 21.24 8.89 -12.00
C ASP A 106 21.30 7.46 -12.56
N TYR A 107 22.52 7.01 -12.90
CA TYR A 107 22.78 5.67 -13.42
C TYR A 107 22.88 4.61 -12.31
N ALA A 108 22.86 5.01 -11.03
CA ALA A 108 22.85 4.09 -9.89
C ALA A 108 21.50 3.36 -9.72
N GLY A 109 20.46 3.82 -10.41
CA GLY A 109 19.12 3.23 -10.36
C GLY A 109 18.30 3.68 -9.15
N ALA A 110 17.29 2.90 -8.80
CA ALA A 110 16.40 3.22 -7.68
C ALA A 110 16.99 2.78 -6.34
N ALA A 111 16.99 3.65 -5.34
CA ALA A 111 17.44 3.33 -3.98
C ALA A 111 16.27 3.09 -3.03
N LEU A 112 16.38 2.06 -2.20
CA LEU A 112 15.42 1.75 -1.14
C LEU A 112 15.57 2.78 0.00
N ILE A 113 14.49 3.44 0.37
CA ILE A 113 14.53 4.51 1.40
C ILE A 113 13.72 4.20 2.65
N ASP A 114 12.70 3.35 2.54
CA ASP A 114 11.88 2.95 3.68
C ASP A 114 11.18 1.61 3.43
N GLN A 115 10.84 0.92 4.51
CA GLN A 115 10.10 -0.33 4.49
C GLN A 115 8.96 -0.26 5.51
N LEU A 116 7.72 -0.38 5.02
CA LEU A 116 6.53 -0.40 5.85
C LEU A 116 5.94 -1.79 5.92
N TYR A 117 5.33 -2.12 7.05
CA TYR A 117 4.71 -3.41 7.28
C TYR A 117 3.24 -3.21 7.62
N THR A 118 2.37 -4.02 7.02
CA THR A 118 0.97 -4.06 7.42
C THR A 118 0.79 -4.76 8.76
N LYS A 119 -0.42 -4.70 9.30
CA LYS A 119 -0.86 -5.68 10.29
C LYS A 119 -0.89 -7.08 9.67
N SER A 120 -0.80 -8.10 10.52
CA SER A 120 -0.93 -9.49 10.07
C SER A 120 -2.33 -9.78 9.53
N ILE A 121 -2.37 -10.55 8.46
CA ILE A 121 -3.55 -10.97 7.72
C ILE A 121 -3.65 -12.49 7.87
N SER A 122 -4.77 -12.98 8.38
CA SER A 122 -5.11 -14.39 8.39
C SER A 122 -5.90 -14.72 7.13
N VAL A 123 -5.34 -15.55 6.26
CA VAL A 123 -5.95 -16.00 5.01
C VAL A 123 -6.51 -17.39 5.22
N THR A 124 -7.77 -17.62 4.84
CA THR A 124 -8.46 -18.90 4.95
C THR A 124 -9.10 -19.31 3.63
N ASP A 125 -9.33 -20.60 3.40
CA ASP A 125 -10.08 -21.07 2.21
C ASP A 125 -11.58 -20.82 2.32
N THR A 126 -12.09 -20.66 3.54
CA THR A 126 -13.51 -20.43 3.79
C THR A 126 -13.90 -18.98 3.52
N PRO A 127 -15.15 -18.75 3.04
CA PRO A 127 -15.70 -17.41 2.92
C PRO A 127 -15.59 -16.64 4.24
N THR A 128 -14.91 -15.50 4.18
CA THR A 128 -14.69 -14.64 5.35
C THR A 128 -15.47 -13.34 5.18
N PRO A 129 -16.21 -12.88 6.21
CA PRO A 129 -16.88 -11.59 6.17
C PRO A 129 -15.88 -10.48 5.88
N ARG A 130 -16.24 -9.56 4.97
CA ARG A 130 -15.40 -8.40 4.65
C ARG A 130 -15.31 -7.47 5.85
N GLU A 131 -14.10 -7.03 6.15
CA GLU A 131 -13.88 -5.99 7.16
C GLU A 131 -14.14 -4.60 6.57
N SER A 132 -14.53 -3.67 7.43
CA SER A 132 -14.75 -2.29 7.05
C SER A 132 -13.55 -1.41 7.43
N PRO A 133 -13.15 -0.45 6.57
CA PRO A 133 -12.13 0.51 6.92
C PRO A 133 -12.60 1.39 8.09
N SER A 134 -11.66 1.79 8.94
CA SER A 134 -11.89 2.78 10.00
C SER A 134 -12.25 4.16 9.44
N SER A 135 -12.71 5.08 10.30
CA SER A 135 -13.11 6.43 9.88
C SER A 135 -11.98 7.19 9.16
N ASP A 136 -10.75 7.07 9.65
CA ASP A 136 -9.57 7.71 9.05
C ASP A 136 -9.22 7.08 7.70
N GLU A 137 -9.29 5.75 7.60
CA GLU A 137 -9.04 5.03 6.36
C GLU A 137 -10.11 5.36 5.30
N ARG A 138 -11.39 5.48 5.71
CA ARG A 138 -12.48 5.93 4.82
C ARG A 138 -12.21 7.32 4.25
N LEU A 139 -11.64 8.24 5.04
CA LEU A 139 -11.27 9.57 4.56
C LEU A 139 -10.18 9.48 3.49
N VAL A 140 -9.16 8.65 3.70
CA VAL A 140 -8.08 8.44 2.73
C VAL A 140 -8.61 7.80 1.45
N LEU A 141 -9.44 6.74 1.58
CA LEU A 141 -10.06 6.07 0.44
C LEU A 141 -10.97 7.02 -0.36
N ARG A 142 -11.70 7.91 0.32
CA ARG A 142 -12.51 8.95 -0.35
C ARG A 142 -11.64 9.88 -1.18
N LYS A 143 -10.57 10.41 -0.59
CA LYS A 143 -9.61 11.28 -1.27
C LYS A 143 -8.91 10.59 -2.44
N ALA A 144 -8.60 9.30 -2.30
CA ALA A 144 -8.03 8.49 -3.37
C ALA A 144 -9.00 8.37 -4.56
N ARG A 145 -10.29 8.11 -4.29
CA ARG A 145 -11.33 8.05 -5.33
C ARG A 145 -11.53 9.40 -6.02
N GLU A 146 -11.57 10.49 -5.24
CA GLU A 146 -11.66 11.86 -5.78
C GLU A 146 -10.47 12.19 -6.70
N ALA A 147 -9.29 11.59 -6.45
CA ALA A 147 -8.11 11.68 -7.31
C ALA A 147 -8.10 10.69 -8.49
N GLY A 148 -9.18 9.94 -8.71
CA GLY A 148 -9.33 9.00 -9.84
C GLY A 148 -8.73 7.61 -9.63
N ILE A 149 -8.30 7.26 -8.41
CA ILE A 149 -7.73 5.93 -8.12
C ILE A 149 -8.88 4.91 -8.07
N PRO A 150 -8.78 3.77 -8.78
CA PRO A 150 -9.82 2.73 -8.81
C PRO A 150 -9.81 1.93 -7.51
N VAL A 151 -10.43 2.48 -6.48
CA VAL A 151 -10.68 1.80 -5.20
C VAL A 151 -12.00 1.05 -5.31
N GLN A 152 -11.95 -0.28 -5.21
CA GLN A 152 -13.16 -1.10 -5.18
C GLN A 152 -14.03 -0.69 -3.98
N THR A 153 -15.32 -0.41 -4.25
CA THR A 153 -16.31 -0.21 -3.20
C THR A 153 -16.98 -1.55 -2.90
N SER A 154 -17.21 -1.81 -1.61
CA SER A 154 -18.02 -2.93 -1.13
C SER A 154 -19.38 -3.00 -1.82
#